data_AF-A0A0F9FTV7-F1
#
_entry.id   AF-A0A0F9FTV7-F1
#
_cell.length_a   1.000
_cell.length_b   1.000
_cell.length_c   1.000
_cell.angle_alpha   90.00
_cell.angle_beta   90.00
_cell.angle_gamma   90.00
#
_symmetry.space_group_name_H-M   'P 1'
#
loop_
_entity.id
_entity.type
_entity.pdbx_description
1 polymer ?
#
loop_
_entity_poly.entity_id
_entity_poly.type
_entity_poly.pdbx_seq_one_letter_code
_entity_poly.pdbx_strand_id
1 'polypeptide(L)'
;MNVITTVPKHTIDRSQKLRWASKVLRAYEKKHDGQAADLLVLPQEYIGGIVPTPDAPHVELAWMQEKFGRLAERHGVHIGVGGAIVDDSSRAHEDYLYFDDEGQLVGSHRKFALPRYDHIQAGGSGQLYPETNFQRRSTVIELPKLGLRVGTVFCWEVFSLATWVAYSYQGVNLIVHPIKFAPQGWLKVSKAKDGPLTVIGFSQDKKNNLWVERLHAASKFEVYCPIIVACNTWALGDKYKALCGVIDEVHDLTELRELGSSEDAELAMHIDLKPYQLHGFENQRHPKQYSDATDGTLDGFAACKRYTMASKMRRIEAQLAGGGAAVDIALYHAAQWRAKKRTATSYARLLEDIAEVENQGRLFDMCDEEES
;
A
#
# COMPACT_ATOMS: atom_id res chain seq x y z
N MET A 1 14.31 -15.82 -5.53
CA MET A 1 14.27 -14.36 -5.71
C MET A 1 14.60 -13.74 -4.37
N ASN A 2 15.68 -12.98 -4.32
CA ASN A 2 16.23 -12.39 -3.12
C ASN A 2 15.71 -10.97 -2.94
N VAL A 3 14.83 -10.79 -1.98
CA VAL A 3 14.24 -9.50 -1.64
C VAL A 3 14.90 -8.97 -0.37
N ILE A 4 15.26 -7.69 -0.38
CA ILE A 4 15.66 -6.98 0.83
C ILE A 4 14.53 -6.02 1.21
N THR A 5 14.03 -6.14 2.43
CA THR A 5 13.09 -5.17 3.00
C THR A 5 13.69 -4.46 4.22
N THR A 6 13.18 -3.28 4.54
CA THR A 6 13.94 -2.32 5.33
C THR A 6 13.13 -1.57 6.39
N VAL A 7 13.85 -1.25 7.46
CA VAL A 7 13.58 -0.21 8.44
C VAL A 7 14.82 0.66 8.52
N PRO A 8 14.89 1.78 7.81
CA PRO A 8 16.05 2.65 7.85
C PRO A 8 16.09 3.45 9.16
N LYS A 9 17.31 3.78 9.59
CA LYS A 9 17.52 4.76 10.66
C LYS A 9 16.82 6.09 10.32
N HIS A 10 16.25 6.75 11.32
CA HIS A 10 15.68 8.07 11.12
C HIS A 10 16.79 9.08 10.78
N THR A 11 16.67 9.72 9.63
CA THR A 11 17.50 10.85 9.21
C THR A 11 16.73 11.68 8.18
N ILE A 12 16.99 12.98 8.13
CA ILE A 12 16.43 13.89 7.12
C ILE A 12 17.39 14.09 5.93
N ASP A 13 18.66 13.71 6.11
CA ASP A 13 19.70 13.87 5.09
C ASP A 13 19.53 12.82 3.99
N ARG A 14 19.10 13.29 2.81
CA ARG A 14 18.90 12.47 1.61
C ARG A 14 20.17 11.73 1.20
N SER A 15 21.35 12.32 1.36
CA SER A 15 22.63 11.70 1.04
C SER A 15 22.98 10.58 2.01
N GLN A 16 22.64 10.73 3.30
CA GLN A 16 22.79 9.63 4.27
C GLN A 16 21.90 8.45 3.93
N LYS A 17 20.64 8.71 3.53
CA LYS A 17 19.72 7.65 3.07
C LYS A 17 20.27 6.90 1.86
N LEU A 18 20.71 7.60 0.82
CA LEU A 18 21.32 6.96 -0.35
C LEU A 18 22.57 6.14 -0.01
N ARG A 19 23.46 6.67 0.85
CA ARG A 19 24.64 5.92 1.33
C ARG A 19 24.23 4.68 2.12
N TRP A 20 23.18 4.79 2.93
CA TRP A 20 22.65 3.68 3.70
C TRP A 20 22.09 2.57 2.82
N ALA A 21 21.25 2.89 1.84
CA ALA A 21 20.71 1.90 0.89
C ALA A 21 21.84 1.19 0.14
N SER A 22 22.85 1.95 -0.32
CA SER A 22 24.05 1.39 -0.95
C SER A 22 24.86 0.50 0.00
N LYS A 23 24.95 0.84 1.29
CA LYS A 23 25.61 0.01 2.31
C LYS A 23 24.87 -1.31 2.51
N VAL A 24 23.53 -1.29 2.54
CA VAL A 24 22.69 -2.49 2.68
C VAL A 24 22.92 -3.44 1.50
N LEU A 25 22.89 -2.94 0.26
CA LEU A 25 23.13 -3.73 -0.95
C LEU A 25 24.52 -4.37 -0.95
N ARG A 26 25.58 -3.60 -0.66
CA ARG A 26 26.96 -4.13 -0.57
C ARG A 26 27.13 -5.17 0.53
N ALA A 27 26.46 -4.97 1.67
CA ALA A 27 26.50 -5.93 2.76
C ALA A 27 25.84 -7.26 2.35
N TYR A 28 24.76 -7.19 1.58
CA TYR A 28 24.13 -8.36 0.98
C TYR A 28 25.08 -9.05 -0.01
N GLU A 29 25.60 -8.33 -1.02
CA GLU A 29 26.54 -8.89 -2.01
C GLU A 29 27.72 -9.59 -1.33
N LYS A 30 28.33 -8.95 -0.33
CA LYS A 30 29.45 -9.53 0.42
C LYS A 30 29.06 -10.83 1.14
N LYS A 31 27.85 -10.89 1.70
CA LYS A 31 27.35 -12.07 2.42
C LYS A 31 26.98 -13.21 1.46
N HIS A 32 26.64 -12.89 0.22
CA HIS A 32 26.15 -13.82 -0.81
C HIS A 32 27.15 -13.96 -1.97
N ASP A 33 28.46 -13.97 -1.66
CA ASP A 33 29.55 -14.25 -2.61
C ASP A 33 29.52 -13.42 -3.91
N GLY A 34 29.15 -12.14 -3.79
CA GLY A 34 29.06 -11.20 -4.90
C GLY A 34 27.73 -11.23 -5.66
N GLN A 35 26.76 -12.05 -5.24
CA GLN A 35 25.42 -12.06 -5.84
C GLN A 35 24.63 -10.80 -5.45
N ALA A 36 24.09 -10.10 -6.45
CA ALA A 36 23.17 -8.99 -6.25
C ALA A 36 21.82 -9.46 -5.68
N ALA A 37 21.15 -8.59 -4.93
CA ALA A 37 19.74 -8.80 -4.59
C ALA A 37 18.87 -8.55 -5.83
N ASP A 38 17.71 -9.20 -5.92
CA ASP A 38 16.80 -9.02 -7.04
C ASP A 38 15.95 -7.75 -6.87
N LEU A 39 15.49 -7.49 -5.64
CA LEU A 39 14.61 -6.36 -5.30
C LEU A 39 14.95 -5.77 -3.93
N LEU A 40 15.11 -4.45 -3.86
CA LEU A 40 15.17 -3.67 -2.63
C LEU A 40 13.86 -2.92 -2.41
N VAL A 41 13.23 -3.12 -1.25
CA VAL A 41 11.99 -2.46 -0.83
C VAL A 41 12.30 -1.45 0.27
N LEU A 42 12.09 -0.17 -0.03
CA LEU A 42 12.25 0.95 0.90
C LEU A 42 10.89 1.44 1.42
N PRO A 43 10.80 2.11 2.58
CA PRO A 43 9.51 2.49 3.15
C PRO A 43 8.79 3.62 2.41
N GLN A 44 7.55 3.91 2.84
CA GLN A 44 6.81 5.09 2.39
C GLN A 44 7.50 6.35 2.91
N GLU A 45 7.62 7.40 2.08
CA GLU A 45 8.33 8.64 2.44
C GLU A 45 9.78 8.33 2.88
N TYR A 46 10.43 7.40 2.17
CA TYR A 46 11.87 7.24 2.32
C TYR A 46 12.59 8.54 1.97
N ILE A 47 12.14 9.28 0.96
CA ILE A 47 12.63 10.61 0.63
C ILE A 47 11.50 11.64 0.70
N GLY A 48 11.74 12.78 1.35
CA GLY A 48 10.72 13.80 1.58
C GLY A 48 9.66 13.35 2.59
N GLY A 49 8.58 14.13 2.67
CA GLY A 49 7.48 13.99 3.62
C GLY A 49 7.34 15.20 4.54
N ILE A 50 6.12 15.50 4.95
CA ILE A 50 5.84 16.64 5.84
C ILE A 50 6.34 16.43 7.27
N VAL A 51 6.37 15.17 7.72
CA VAL A 51 6.85 14.78 9.05
C VAL A 51 8.37 14.87 9.14
N PRO A 52 9.16 14.28 8.21
CA PRO A 52 10.62 14.41 8.18
C PRO A 52 11.13 15.83 8.04
N THR A 53 10.57 16.53 7.06
CA THR A 53 11.21 17.67 6.41
C THR A 53 10.16 18.74 6.19
N PRO A 54 9.61 19.33 7.27
CA PRO A 54 8.50 20.28 7.16
C PRO A 54 8.84 21.49 6.27
N ASP A 55 10.11 21.89 6.21
CA ASP A 55 10.58 23.05 5.45
C ASP A 55 10.89 22.75 3.97
N ALA A 56 11.09 21.47 3.63
CA ALA A 56 11.35 21.02 2.26
C ALA A 56 10.74 19.63 2.02
N PRO A 57 9.40 19.51 2.14
CA PRO A 57 8.72 18.22 2.25
C PRO A 57 8.69 17.46 0.93
N HIS A 58 9.00 18.09 -0.19
CA HIS A 58 8.86 17.48 -1.51
C HIS A 58 10.18 17.40 -2.26
N VAL A 59 10.22 16.50 -3.24
CA VAL A 59 11.36 16.24 -4.11
C VAL A 59 10.89 16.14 -5.55
N GLU A 60 11.70 16.64 -6.48
CA GLU A 60 11.41 16.52 -7.91
C GLU A 60 11.56 15.05 -8.37
N LEU A 61 10.68 14.62 -9.27
CA LEU A 61 10.75 13.29 -9.87
C LEU A 61 12.10 13.03 -10.56
N ALA A 62 12.63 14.03 -11.28
CA ALA A 62 13.92 13.94 -11.97
C ALA A 62 15.08 13.63 -11.00
N TRP A 63 15.06 14.21 -9.79
CA TRP A 63 16.06 13.90 -8.76
C TRP A 63 15.93 12.44 -8.30
N MET A 64 14.70 11.96 -8.07
CA MET A 64 14.46 10.57 -7.68
C MET A 64 14.97 9.61 -8.76
N GLN A 65 14.69 9.89 -10.04
CA GLN A 65 15.16 9.11 -11.18
C GLN A 65 16.70 9.11 -11.27
N GLU A 66 17.35 10.27 -11.17
CA GLU A 66 18.80 10.37 -11.25
C GLU A 66 19.48 9.58 -10.12
N LYS A 67 18.98 9.71 -8.88
CA LYS A 67 19.67 9.13 -7.71
C LYS A 67 19.36 7.65 -7.50
N PHE A 68 18.10 7.23 -7.61
CA PHE A 68 17.73 5.83 -7.44
C PHE A 68 17.96 5.00 -8.69
N GLY A 69 17.83 5.58 -9.89
CA GLY A 69 18.21 4.91 -11.13
C GLY A 69 19.70 4.53 -11.12
N ARG A 70 20.60 5.48 -10.82
CA ARG A 70 22.04 5.19 -10.67
C ARG A 70 22.35 4.21 -9.54
N LEU A 71 21.55 4.18 -8.48
CA LEU A 71 21.75 3.23 -7.38
C LEU A 71 21.37 1.82 -7.83
N ALA A 72 20.23 1.68 -8.52
CA ALA A 72 19.75 0.42 -9.08
C ALA A 72 20.74 -0.16 -10.10
N GLU A 73 21.14 0.65 -11.09
CA GLU A 73 22.12 0.28 -12.13
C GLU A 73 23.46 -0.16 -11.51
N ARG A 74 23.98 0.60 -10.54
CA ARG A 74 25.27 0.30 -9.91
C ARG A 74 25.33 -1.06 -9.23
N HIS A 75 24.22 -1.50 -8.64
CA HIS A 75 24.14 -2.73 -7.86
C HIS A 75 23.34 -3.83 -8.58
N GLY A 76 22.93 -3.60 -9.84
CA GLY A 76 22.15 -4.56 -10.63
C GLY A 76 20.88 -5.04 -9.92
N VAL A 77 20.12 -4.12 -9.31
CA VAL A 77 18.99 -4.44 -8.43
C VAL A 77 17.74 -3.62 -8.78
N HIS A 78 16.55 -4.22 -8.72
CA HIS A 78 15.31 -3.46 -8.81
C HIS A 78 15.05 -2.73 -7.49
N ILE A 79 14.49 -1.51 -7.52
CA ILE A 79 14.24 -0.73 -6.31
C ILE A 79 12.79 -0.24 -6.27
N GLY A 80 12.08 -0.58 -5.20
CA GLY A 80 10.85 0.09 -4.78
C GLY A 80 11.16 1.17 -3.75
N VAL A 81 10.74 2.42 -3.97
CA VAL A 81 11.02 3.53 -3.05
C VAL A 81 9.87 4.52 -2.93
N GLY A 82 9.49 4.84 -1.69
CA GLY A 82 8.48 5.84 -1.40
C GLY A 82 9.05 7.25 -1.31
N GLY A 83 8.32 8.24 -1.84
CA GLY A 83 8.67 9.64 -1.68
C GLY A 83 7.48 10.60 -1.76
N ALA A 84 7.69 11.81 -1.25
CA ALA A 84 6.79 12.93 -1.49
C ALA A 84 7.28 13.72 -2.72
N ILE A 85 6.62 13.52 -3.87
CA ILE A 85 7.12 13.90 -5.18
C ILE A 85 6.32 15.07 -5.75
N VAL A 86 7.00 16.13 -6.19
CA VAL A 86 6.39 17.19 -7.00
C VAL A 86 6.40 16.77 -8.46
N ASP A 87 5.24 16.81 -9.11
CA ASP A 87 5.12 16.61 -10.55
C ASP A 87 5.14 17.94 -11.32
N ASP A 88 5.10 17.87 -12.66
CA ASP A 88 5.17 19.05 -13.54
C ASP A 88 4.00 20.04 -13.32
N SER A 89 2.91 19.61 -12.68
CA SER A 89 1.79 20.47 -12.31
C SER A 89 2.04 21.25 -11.00
N SER A 90 3.25 21.18 -10.45
CA SER A 90 3.63 21.74 -9.15
C SER A 90 2.79 21.18 -7.99
N ARG A 91 2.17 20.02 -8.17
CA ARG A 91 1.44 19.31 -7.11
C ARG A 91 2.32 18.23 -6.53
N ALA A 92 2.32 18.14 -5.20
CA ALA A 92 3.07 17.11 -4.51
C ALA A 92 2.18 15.89 -4.23
N HIS A 93 2.73 14.69 -4.33
CA HIS A 93 2.03 13.43 -4.14
C HIS A 93 2.86 12.47 -3.31
N GLU A 94 2.21 11.56 -2.57
CA GLU A 94 2.91 10.42 -1.96
C GLU A 94 2.96 9.28 -2.98
N ASP A 95 4.10 9.14 -3.66
CA ASP A 95 4.31 8.15 -4.71
C ASP A 95 5.26 7.05 -4.23
N TYR A 96 5.08 5.84 -4.77
CA TYR A 96 6.00 4.72 -4.63
C TYR A 96 6.49 4.34 -6.02
N LEU A 97 7.77 4.62 -6.27
CA LEU A 97 8.41 4.44 -7.56
C LEU A 97 9.08 3.07 -7.64
N TYR A 98 9.03 2.47 -8.81
CA TYR A 98 9.74 1.23 -9.13
C TYR A 98 10.81 1.51 -10.19
N PHE A 99 12.05 1.16 -9.87
CA PHE A 99 13.18 1.20 -10.79
C PHE A 99 13.62 -0.22 -11.13
N ASP A 100 13.96 -0.48 -12.39
CA ASP A 100 14.60 -1.74 -12.78
C ASP A 100 16.10 -1.73 -12.50
N ASP A 101 16.74 -2.87 -12.73
CA ASP A 101 18.19 -3.08 -12.58
C ASP A 101 19.05 -2.30 -13.59
N GLU A 102 18.45 -1.66 -14.59
CA GLU A 102 19.10 -0.72 -15.52
C GLU A 102 18.90 0.75 -15.10
N GLY A 103 18.24 0.97 -13.96
CA GLY A 103 17.97 2.28 -13.40
C GLY A 103 16.81 3.04 -14.07
N GLN A 104 16.02 2.38 -14.92
CA GLN A 104 14.85 2.98 -15.55
C GLN A 104 13.65 2.97 -14.60
N LEU A 105 12.90 4.09 -14.58
CA LEU A 105 11.62 4.15 -13.89
C LEU A 105 10.58 3.35 -14.68
N VAL A 106 10.17 2.19 -14.16
CA VAL A 106 9.22 1.30 -14.84
C VAL A 106 7.77 1.63 -14.50
N GLY A 107 7.52 2.28 -13.36
CA GLY A 107 6.18 2.72 -12.98
C GLY A 107 6.09 3.23 -11.56
N SER A 108 4.90 3.66 -11.17
CA SER A 108 4.63 4.13 -9.82
C SER A 108 3.18 3.92 -9.41
N HIS A 109 2.99 3.72 -8.10
CA HIS A 109 1.69 3.91 -7.48
C HIS A 109 1.66 5.22 -6.72
N ARG A 110 0.48 5.85 -6.67
CA ARG A 110 0.24 7.07 -5.91
C ARG A 110 -0.77 6.79 -4.81
N LYS A 111 -0.49 7.25 -3.60
CA LYS A 111 -1.37 7.04 -2.46
C LYS A 111 -2.67 7.85 -2.60
N PHE A 112 -3.79 7.25 -2.22
CA PHE A 112 -5.10 7.90 -2.26
C PHE A 112 -5.63 8.25 -0.86
N ALA A 113 -5.27 7.46 0.15
CA ALA A 113 -5.80 7.64 1.50
C ALA A 113 -4.85 8.45 2.39
N LEU A 114 -5.02 9.77 2.43
CA LEU A 114 -4.22 10.64 3.29
C LEU A 114 -4.72 10.62 4.75
N PRO A 115 -3.83 10.51 5.76
CA PRO A 115 -4.22 10.30 7.17
C PRO A 115 -5.18 11.34 7.75
N ARG A 116 -5.00 12.62 7.40
CA ARG A 116 -5.71 13.75 8.02
C ARG A 116 -7.09 14.03 7.42
N TYR A 117 -7.37 13.58 6.20
CA TYR A 117 -8.57 13.98 5.46
C TYR A 117 -9.41 12.77 5.08
N ASP A 118 -10.73 12.94 5.15
CA ASP A 118 -11.70 11.91 4.79
C ASP A 118 -12.30 12.14 3.39
N HIS A 119 -11.83 13.18 2.69
CA HIS A 119 -12.27 13.56 1.35
C HIS A 119 -11.08 13.59 0.38
N ILE A 120 -11.25 12.98 -0.79
CA ILE A 120 -10.20 12.89 -1.83
C ILE A 120 -9.85 14.22 -2.50
N GLN A 121 -10.64 15.28 -2.29
CA GLN A 121 -10.40 16.61 -2.87
C GLN A 121 -9.84 17.61 -1.84
N ALA A 122 -9.83 17.25 -0.55
CA ALA A 122 -9.21 18.10 0.46
C ALA A 122 -7.70 18.03 0.28
N GLY A 123 -7.11 19.11 -0.27
CA GLY A 123 -5.67 19.28 -0.38
C GLY A 123 -5.00 18.90 0.95
N GLY A 124 -4.09 17.95 0.89
CA GLY A 124 -3.52 17.31 2.06
C GLY A 124 -2.64 18.24 2.90
N SER A 125 -2.24 17.73 4.06
CA SER A 125 -1.30 18.41 4.93
C SER A 125 0.01 18.50 4.18
N GLY A 126 0.60 19.70 4.09
CA GLY A 126 1.86 19.89 3.36
C GLY A 126 1.69 19.83 1.84
N GLN A 127 0.53 20.26 1.31
CA GLN A 127 0.27 20.37 -0.13
C GLN A 127 0.38 19.04 -0.89
N LEU A 128 0.10 17.92 -0.20
CA LEU A 128 0.04 16.60 -0.80
C LEU A 128 -1.36 16.32 -1.35
N TYR A 129 -1.44 15.94 -2.61
CA TYR A 129 -2.70 15.61 -3.29
C TYR A 129 -2.83 14.09 -3.42
N PRO A 130 -3.98 13.51 -3.04
CA PRO A 130 -4.19 12.08 -3.20
C PRO A 130 -4.36 11.70 -4.69
N GLU A 131 -4.15 10.42 -5.01
CA GLU A 131 -4.66 9.84 -6.25
C GLU A 131 -6.18 9.88 -6.26
N THR A 132 -6.76 10.37 -7.34
CA THR A 132 -8.23 10.46 -7.53
C THR A 132 -8.73 9.48 -8.58
N ASN A 133 -7.84 8.84 -9.35
CA ASN A 133 -8.19 7.84 -10.34
C ASN A 133 -7.98 6.43 -9.76
N PHE A 134 -9.09 5.75 -9.46
CA PHE A 134 -9.07 4.39 -8.89
C PHE A 134 -8.40 3.36 -9.80
N GLN A 135 -8.63 3.45 -11.11
CA GLN A 135 -8.01 2.54 -12.07
C GLN A 135 -6.49 2.67 -12.03
N ARG A 136 -5.95 3.89 -12.16
CA ARG A 136 -4.52 4.15 -12.02
C ARG A 136 -3.97 3.68 -10.68
N ARG A 137 -4.70 3.90 -9.59
CA ARG A 137 -4.30 3.44 -8.26
C ARG A 137 -4.17 1.92 -8.21
N SER A 138 -5.11 1.20 -8.80
CA SER A 138 -5.25 -0.25 -8.66
C SER A 138 -4.56 -1.05 -9.76
N THR A 139 -4.03 -0.41 -10.80
CA THR A 139 -3.26 -1.07 -11.87
C THR A 139 -1.95 -1.64 -11.33
N VAL A 140 -1.69 -2.93 -11.57
CA VAL A 140 -0.41 -3.57 -11.19
C VAL A 140 0.78 -3.01 -11.96
N ILE A 141 1.96 -2.97 -11.32
CA ILE A 141 3.23 -2.63 -11.97
C ILE A 141 3.95 -3.91 -12.37
N GLU A 142 4.31 -4.03 -13.65
CA GLU A 142 5.01 -5.18 -14.21
C GLU A 142 6.54 -5.00 -14.05
N LEU A 143 7.21 -5.97 -13.43
CA LEU A 143 8.67 -6.09 -13.39
C LEU A 143 9.07 -7.37 -14.15
N PRO A 144 9.10 -7.34 -15.50
CA PRO A 144 9.14 -8.54 -16.32
C PRO A 144 10.42 -9.37 -16.13
N LYS A 145 11.57 -8.74 -15.88
CA LYS A 145 12.84 -9.44 -15.60
C LYS A 145 12.78 -10.31 -14.35
N LEU A 146 11.94 -9.92 -13.38
CA LEU A 146 11.71 -10.68 -12.14
C LEU A 146 10.48 -11.60 -12.24
N GLY A 147 9.71 -11.54 -13.33
CA GLY A 147 8.42 -12.22 -13.44
C GLY A 147 7.39 -11.74 -12.41
N LEU A 148 7.47 -10.47 -11.97
CA LEU A 148 6.59 -9.92 -10.95
C LEU A 148 5.51 -9.01 -11.53
N ARG A 149 4.35 -9.10 -10.90
CA ARG A 149 3.18 -8.23 -11.08
C ARG A 149 2.88 -7.68 -9.69
N VAL A 150 3.30 -6.45 -9.46
CA VAL A 150 3.41 -5.87 -8.12
C VAL A 150 2.25 -4.93 -7.84
N GLY A 151 1.56 -5.15 -6.72
CA GLY A 151 0.65 -4.17 -6.13
C GLY A 151 1.32 -3.44 -4.98
N THR A 152 1.04 -2.15 -4.79
CA THR A 152 1.48 -1.40 -3.61
C THR A 152 0.29 -1.10 -2.73
N VAL A 153 0.38 -1.32 -1.42
CA VAL A 153 -0.62 -0.86 -0.45
C VAL A 153 0.04 0.07 0.54
N PHE A 154 -0.28 1.36 0.54
CA PHE A 154 0.44 2.33 1.36
C PHE A 154 -0.11 2.39 2.76
N CYS A 155 0.72 2.09 3.77
CA CYS A 155 0.45 2.46 5.16
C CYS A 155 -1.03 2.20 5.56
N TRP A 156 -1.84 3.25 5.71
CA TRP A 156 -3.25 3.16 6.11
C TRP A 156 -4.18 2.42 5.13
N GLU A 157 -3.80 2.32 3.87
CA GLU A 157 -4.52 1.58 2.84
C GLU A 157 -4.51 0.07 3.11
N VAL A 158 -3.77 -0.41 4.12
CA VAL A 158 -3.88 -1.79 4.61
C VAL A 158 -5.33 -2.16 4.96
N PHE A 159 -6.13 -1.17 5.41
CA PHE A 159 -7.55 -1.33 5.71
C PHE A 159 -8.49 -1.13 4.51
N SER A 160 -7.94 -0.92 3.31
CA SER A 160 -8.71 -0.95 2.07
C SER A 160 -9.43 -2.30 1.94
N LEU A 161 -10.63 -2.29 1.36
CA LEU A 161 -11.33 -3.51 0.97
C LEU A 161 -11.27 -3.69 -0.55
N ALA A 162 -11.28 -2.59 -1.31
CA ALA A 162 -11.30 -2.63 -2.76
C ALA A 162 -9.91 -2.88 -3.38
N THR A 163 -8.84 -2.33 -2.81
CA THR A 163 -7.48 -2.38 -3.41
C THR A 163 -6.93 -3.80 -3.47
N TRP A 164 -7.05 -4.56 -2.38
CA TRP A 164 -6.58 -5.96 -2.33
C TRP A 164 -7.30 -6.83 -3.35
N VAL A 165 -8.62 -6.64 -3.45
CA VAL A 165 -9.47 -7.32 -4.42
C VAL A 165 -9.08 -6.96 -5.85
N ALA A 166 -8.89 -5.67 -6.15
CA ALA A 166 -8.51 -5.22 -7.49
C ALA A 166 -7.16 -5.81 -7.92
N TYR A 167 -6.18 -5.88 -7.01
CA TYR A 167 -4.90 -6.53 -7.28
C TYR A 167 -5.03 -8.05 -7.48
N SER A 168 -5.84 -8.72 -6.65
CA SER A 168 -6.12 -10.14 -6.82
C SER A 168 -6.69 -10.45 -8.20
N TYR A 169 -7.66 -9.65 -8.68
CA TYR A 169 -8.26 -9.81 -10.00
C TYR A 169 -7.29 -9.60 -11.14
N GLN A 170 -6.37 -8.67 -10.97
CA GLN A 170 -5.34 -8.41 -11.95
C GLN A 170 -4.22 -9.44 -11.91
N GLY A 171 -4.26 -10.45 -11.03
CA GLY A 171 -3.25 -11.51 -10.96
C GLY A 171 -1.92 -11.01 -10.39
N VAL A 172 -1.98 -10.14 -9.38
CA VAL A 172 -0.83 -9.75 -8.58
C VAL A 172 -0.13 -10.98 -8.00
N ASN A 173 1.19 -11.00 -7.96
CA ASN A 173 1.96 -12.08 -7.34
C ASN A 173 2.95 -11.61 -6.27
N LEU A 174 2.98 -10.31 -6.01
CA LEU A 174 3.70 -9.71 -4.89
C LEU A 174 2.99 -8.43 -4.46
N ILE A 175 2.73 -8.27 -3.17
CA ILE A 175 2.35 -6.97 -2.62
C ILE A 175 3.55 -6.35 -1.92
N VAL A 176 3.79 -5.08 -2.20
CA VAL A 176 4.70 -4.24 -1.42
C VAL A 176 3.86 -3.33 -0.52
N HIS A 177 4.12 -3.39 0.78
CA HIS A 177 3.44 -2.60 1.80
C HIS A 177 4.42 -1.60 2.43
N PRO A 178 4.64 -0.43 1.78
CA PRO A 178 5.48 0.61 2.33
C PRO A 178 4.70 1.37 3.41
N ILE A 179 5.28 1.46 4.59
CA ILE A 179 4.65 2.05 5.77
C ILE A 179 5.46 3.28 6.19
N LYS A 180 4.72 4.35 6.50
CA LYS A 180 5.29 5.52 7.16
C LYS A 180 5.58 5.20 8.63
N PHE A 181 4.57 4.73 9.35
CA PHE A 181 4.66 4.24 10.73
C PHE A 181 3.47 3.32 11.03
N ALA A 182 3.63 2.33 11.90
CA ALA A 182 2.55 1.43 12.30
C ALA A 182 2.07 1.78 13.73
N PRO A 183 0.93 2.48 13.91
CA PRO A 183 0.42 2.83 15.23
C PRO A 183 -0.06 1.60 16.00
N GLN A 184 0.21 1.58 17.31
CA GLN A 184 -0.32 0.58 18.25
C GLN A 184 -1.62 1.09 18.89
N GLY A 185 -2.71 1.04 18.14
CA GLY A 185 -4.03 1.40 18.65
C GLY A 185 -5.02 1.94 17.61
N TRP A 186 -6.20 2.30 18.09
CA TRP A 186 -7.31 2.84 17.30
C TRP A 186 -7.13 4.33 17.03
N LEU A 187 -7.77 4.84 15.98
CA LEU A 187 -7.87 6.29 15.78
C LEU A 187 -8.62 6.97 16.94
N LYS A 188 -8.13 8.14 17.34
CA LYS A 188 -8.89 9.13 18.10
C LYS A 188 -9.41 10.18 17.14
N VAL A 189 -10.72 10.41 17.16
CA VAL A 189 -11.39 11.43 16.35
C VAL A 189 -11.97 12.52 17.26
N SER A 190 -12.00 13.75 16.77
CA SER A 190 -12.69 14.87 17.39
C SER A 190 -13.42 15.68 16.33
N LYS A 191 -14.52 16.34 16.71
CA LYS A 191 -15.23 17.26 15.82
C LYS A 191 -14.48 18.59 15.81
N ALA A 192 -14.07 19.06 14.63
CA ALA A 192 -13.59 20.43 14.51
C ALA A 192 -14.71 21.41 14.88
N LYS A 193 -14.37 22.58 15.44
CA LYS A 193 -15.30 23.51 16.10
C LYS A 193 -16.59 23.76 15.29
N ASP A 194 -16.50 23.81 13.96
CA ASP A 194 -17.64 23.90 13.03
C ASP A 194 -17.43 23.03 11.76
N GLY A 195 -16.71 21.91 11.86
CA GLY A 195 -16.20 21.18 10.69
C GLY A 195 -16.35 19.65 10.75
N PRO A 196 -15.85 18.94 9.73
CA PRO A 196 -15.89 17.49 9.68
C PRO A 196 -15.12 16.86 10.85
N LEU A 197 -15.49 15.63 11.22
CA LEU A 197 -14.71 14.83 12.16
C LEU A 197 -13.29 14.68 11.64
N THR A 198 -12.32 14.98 12.48
CA THR A 198 -10.89 14.96 12.14
C THR A 198 -10.18 13.98 13.06
N VAL A 199 -9.23 13.22 12.51
CA VAL A 199 -8.33 12.38 13.31
C VAL A 199 -7.39 13.29 14.11
N ILE A 200 -7.40 13.14 15.43
CA ILE A 200 -6.55 13.91 16.36
C ILE A 200 -5.42 13.08 16.97
N GLY A 201 -5.38 11.77 16.71
CA GLY A 201 -4.30 10.89 17.17
C GLY A 201 -4.70 9.43 17.22
N PHE A 202 -4.01 8.66 18.08
CA PHE A 202 -4.27 7.23 18.28
C PHE A 202 -4.47 6.90 19.77
N SER A 203 -5.26 5.86 20.05
CA SER A 203 -5.33 5.20 21.35
C SER A 203 -4.02 4.47 21.63
N GLN A 204 -3.80 4.11 22.91
CA GLN A 204 -2.59 3.45 23.36
C GLN A 204 -2.93 2.06 23.85
N ASP A 205 -3.43 1.22 22.94
CA ASP A 205 -3.73 -0.16 23.25
C ASP A 205 -2.61 -1.05 22.70
N LYS A 206 -1.56 -1.23 23.51
CA LYS A 206 -0.40 -2.06 23.16
C LYS A 206 -0.76 -3.53 22.90
N LYS A 207 -1.95 -3.99 23.32
CA LYS A 207 -2.42 -5.35 23.08
C LYS A 207 -3.04 -5.51 21.70
N ASN A 208 -3.35 -4.41 21.01
CA ASN A 208 -4.09 -4.47 19.77
C ASN A 208 -3.15 -4.35 18.56
N ASN A 209 -3.00 -5.45 17.81
CA ASN A 209 -2.11 -5.54 16.64
C ASN A 209 -2.88 -5.61 15.32
N LEU A 210 -4.01 -4.88 15.21
CA LEU A 210 -4.91 -4.87 14.05
C LEU A 210 -4.20 -4.75 12.70
N TRP A 211 -3.10 -4.01 12.67
CA TRP A 211 -2.34 -3.80 11.46
C TRP A 211 -1.74 -5.11 10.95
N VAL A 212 -1.09 -5.85 11.84
CA VAL A 212 -0.49 -7.16 11.54
C VAL A 212 -1.59 -8.18 11.27
N GLU A 213 -2.64 -8.20 12.10
CA GLU A 213 -3.81 -9.08 11.88
C GLU A 213 -4.45 -8.84 10.50
N ARG A 214 -4.59 -7.58 10.08
CA ARG A 214 -5.14 -7.23 8.76
C ARG A 214 -4.25 -7.71 7.62
N LEU A 215 -2.94 -7.67 7.77
CA LEU A 215 -1.98 -8.18 6.78
C LEU A 215 -2.05 -9.71 6.67
N HIS A 216 -2.12 -10.43 7.80
CA HIS A 216 -2.37 -11.88 7.80
C HIS A 216 -3.69 -12.20 7.07
N ALA A 217 -4.77 -11.48 7.38
CA ALA A 217 -6.04 -11.67 6.69
C ALA A 217 -5.95 -11.38 5.19
N ALA A 218 -5.24 -10.32 4.77
CA ALA A 218 -5.04 -9.99 3.37
C ALA A 218 -4.31 -11.10 2.62
N SER A 219 -3.18 -11.55 3.18
CA SER A 219 -2.35 -12.61 2.60
C SER A 219 -3.14 -13.91 2.46
N LYS A 220 -3.87 -14.29 3.51
CA LYS A 220 -4.59 -15.56 3.57
C LYS A 220 -5.86 -15.62 2.72
N PHE A 221 -6.58 -14.49 2.59
CA PHE A 221 -7.95 -14.52 2.08
C PHE A 221 -8.22 -13.63 0.87
N GLU A 222 -7.35 -12.65 0.59
CA GLU A 222 -7.62 -11.63 -0.42
C GLU A 222 -6.68 -11.71 -1.62
N VAL A 223 -5.37 -11.63 -1.40
CA VAL A 223 -4.37 -11.59 -2.49
C VAL A 223 -3.64 -12.91 -2.73
N TYR A 224 -3.55 -13.79 -1.73
CA TYR A 224 -2.91 -15.11 -1.85
C TYR A 224 -1.48 -15.06 -2.41
N CYS A 225 -0.73 -14.03 -2.04
CA CYS A 225 0.66 -13.86 -2.42
C CYS A 225 1.46 -13.23 -1.28
N PRO A 226 2.80 -13.27 -1.34
CA PRO A 226 3.65 -12.64 -0.33
C PRO A 226 3.43 -11.13 -0.24
N ILE A 227 3.36 -10.62 0.99
CA ILE A 227 3.31 -9.19 1.30
C ILE A 227 4.63 -8.77 1.93
N ILE A 228 5.41 -7.95 1.23
CA ILE A 228 6.69 -7.41 1.68
C ILE A 228 6.47 -6.08 2.41
N VAL A 229 6.86 -6.03 3.67
CA VAL A 229 6.61 -4.89 4.57
C VAL A 229 7.91 -4.14 4.83
N ALA A 230 7.93 -2.85 4.51
CA ALA A 230 9.04 -1.93 4.82
C ALA A 230 8.50 -0.70 5.54
N CYS A 231 9.10 -0.30 6.66
CA CYS A 231 8.57 0.76 7.52
C CYS A 231 9.62 1.78 7.93
N ASN A 232 9.27 3.06 7.90
CA ASN A 232 10.09 4.09 8.52
C ASN A 232 9.97 4.05 10.05
N THR A 233 10.96 4.61 10.76
CA THR A 233 10.94 4.68 12.22
C THR A 233 10.45 6.03 12.75
N TRP A 234 10.68 7.15 12.07
CA TRP A 234 10.27 8.53 12.43
C TRP A 234 10.46 8.99 13.90
N ALA A 235 11.08 8.18 14.75
CA ALA A 235 11.22 8.41 16.19
C ALA A 235 9.92 8.83 16.90
N LEU A 236 8.78 8.25 16.54
CA LEU A 236 7.47 8.66 17.09
C LEU A 236 7.21 8.10 18.50
N GLY A 237 8.15 7.34 19.05
CA GLY A 237 8.12 6.77 20.39
C GLY A 237 7.38 5.44 20.47
N ASP A 238 7.27 4.91 21.69
CA ASP A 238 6.83 3.53 21.99
C ASP A 238 5.38 3.18 21.57
N LYS A 239 4.62 4.17 21.09
CA LYS A 239 3.24 3.99 20.60
C LYS A 239 3.21 3.51 19.15
N TYR A 240 4.35 3.51 18.47
CA TYR A 240 4.47 3.13 17.07
C TYR A 240 5.50 2.00 16.95
N LYS A 241 5.25 1.10 16.00
CA LYS A 241 6.20 0.07 15.60
C LYS A 241 6.77 0.41 14.23
N ALA A 242 7.99 -0.04 13.99
CA ALA A 242 8.52 -0.19 12.66
C ALA A 242 8.46 -1.68 12.29
N LEU A 243 7.67 -2.00 11.27
CA LEU A 243 7.47 -3.36 10.77
C LEU A 243 8.44 -3.63 9.60
N CYS A 244 9.05 -4.81 9.59
CA CYS A 244 9.97 -5.22 8.53
C CYS A 244 9.81 -6.72 8.27
N GLY A 245 9.57 -7.12 7.03
CA GLY A 245 9.62 -8.54 6.69
C GLY A 245 8.64 -8.97 5.61
N VAL A 246 8.18 -10.20 5.73
CA VAL A 246 7.23 -10.82 4.80
C VAL A 246 6.07 -11.45 5.57
N ILE A 247 4.88 -11.36 4.99
CA ILE A 247 3.71 -12.12 5.42
C ILE A 247 3.23 -12.94 4.23
N ASP A 248 3.18 -14.25 4.41
CA ASP A 248 2.74 -15.21 3.41
C ASP A 248 2.10 -16.40 4.12
N GLU A 249 0.79 -16.28 4.34
CA GLU A 249 -0.02 -17.29 5.02
C GLU A 249 -0.37 -18.49 4.13
N VAL A 250 -0.09 -18.40 2.83
CA VAL A 250 -0.40 -19.48 1.89
C VAL A 250 0.74 -20.49 1.82
N HIS A 251 1.96 -20.02 2.00
CA HIS A 251 3.17 -20.84 1.96
C HIS A 251 3.87 -20.96 3.32
N ASP A 252 3.22 -20.53 4.40
CA ASP A 252 3.74 -20.54 5.77
C ASP A 252 5.12 -19.83 5.90
N LEU A 253 5.34 -18.74 5.16
CA LEU A 253 6.59 -17.94 5.15
C LEU A 253 6.43 -16.61 5.92
N THR A 254 5.54 -16.53 6.90
CA THR A 254 5.41 -15.28 7.67
C THR A 254 6.60 -15.07 8.60
N GLU A 255 7.43 -14.08 8.24
CA GLU A 255 8.56 -13.59 9.02
C GLU A 255 8.45 -12.07 9.16
N LEU A 256 7.72 -11.60 10.18
CA LEU A 256 7.56 -10.18 10.45
C LEU A 256 8.34 -9.78 11.72
N ARG A 257 9.25 -8.81 11.57
CA ARG A 257 9.99 -8.20 12.68
C ARG A 257 9.32 -6.90 13.09
N GLU A 258 9.19 -6.72 14.40
CA GLU A 258 8.65 -5.51 15.01
C GLU A 258 9.76 -4.81 15.81
N LEU A 259 10.08 -3.58 15.44
CA LEU A 259 11.02 -2.73 16.18
C LEU A 259 10.27 -1.57 16.84
N GLY A 260 10.81 -1.07 17.94
CA GLY A 260 10.38 0.22 18.49
C GLY A 260 10.63 1.35 17.48
N SER A 261 9.69 2.29 17.38
CA SER A 261 9.83 3.51 16.57
C SER A 261 10.77 4.51 17.26
N SER A 262 12.08 4.27 17.19
CA SER A 262 13.14 5.11 17.77
C SER A 262 14.08 5.68 16.70
N GLU A 263 14.88 6.68 17.07
CA GLU A 263 15.86 7.31 16.16
C GLU A 263 16.91 6.32 15.66
N ASP A 264 17.32 5.37 16.51
CA ASP A 264 18.39 4.41 16.24
C ASP A 264 17.90 3.06 15.68
N ALA A 265 16.58 2.85 15.59
CA ALA A 265 16.04 1.63 15.02
C ALA A 265 16.43 1.51 13.54
N GLU A 266 17.09 0.41 13.21
CA GLU A 266 17.58 0.10 11.87
C GLU A 266 17.53 -1.42 11.66
N LEU A 267 16.99 -1.85 10.53
CA LEU A 267 16.98 -3.25 10.11
C LEU A 267 16.96 -3.34 8.57
N ALA A 268 17.75 -4.26 8.02
CA ALA A 268 17.57 -4.75 6.66
C ALA A 268 17.43 -6.27 6.74
N MET A 269 16.32 -6.79 6.23
CA MET A 269 16.00 -8.21 6.26
C MET A 269 16.04 -8.77 4.86
N HIS A 270 16.75 -9.88 4.67
CA HIS A 270 16.77 -10.66 3.44
C HIS A 270 15.70 -11.74 3.50
N ILE A 271 14.92 -11.84 2.43
CA ILE A 271 13.87 -12.83 2.23
C ILE A 271 14.18 -13.54 0.90
N ASP A 272 14.23 -14.88 0.94
CA ASP A 272 14.37 -15.69 -0.27
C ASP A 272 13.01 -16.26 -0.69
N LEU A 273 12.39 -15.61 -1.67
CA LEU A 273 11.13 -16.02 -2.26
C LEU A 273 11.38 -17.03 -3.38
N LYS A 274 10.82 -18.23 -3.23
CA LYS A 274 10.90 -19.29 -4.22
C LYS A 274 9.91 -19.02 -5.37
N PRO A 275 10.23 -19.45 -6.62
CA PRO A 275 9.34 -19.22 -7.76
C PRO A 275 7.89 -19.69 -7.52
N TYR A 276 7.69 -20.82 -6.87
CA TYR A 276 6.34 -21.34 -6.58
C TYR A 276 5.50 -20.41 -5.69
N GLN A 277 6.13 -19.52 -4.90
CA GLN A 277 5.44 -18.53 -4.06
C GLN A 277 5.00 -17.29 -4.86
N LEU A 278 5.58 -17.09 -6.04
CA LEU A 278 5.35 -15.97 -6.96
C LEU A 278 4.57 -16.39 -8.20
N HIS A 279 4.37 -17.68 -8.41
CA HIS A 279 3.37 -18.16 -9.35
C HIS A 279 2.02 -17.98 -8.67
N GLY A 280 1.34 -16.88 -9.03
CA GLY A 280 0.03 -16.56 -8.50
C GLY A 280 -0.86 -17.80 -8.57
N PHE A 281 -1.64 -18.03 -7.53
CA PHE A 281 -2.67 -19.05 -7.52
C PHE A 281 -3.80 -18.66 -8.49
N GLU A 282 -3.51 -18.60 -9.79
CA GLU A 282 -4.47 -18.48 -10.87
C GLU A 282 -5.54 -19.59 -10.77
N ASN A 283 -5.27 -20.65 -9.98
CA ASN A 283 -6.05 -21.86 -9.89
C ASN A 283 -6.54 -22.30 -8.50
N GLN A 284 -6.16 -21.70 -7.36
CA GLN A 284 -6.72 -22.08 -6.06
C GLN A 284 -7.86 -21.14 -5.67
N ARG A 285 -9.06 -21.66 -5.90
CA ARG A 285 -10.33 -20.96 -5.92
C ARG A 285 -11.29 -21.77 -5.07
N HIS A 286 -11.66 -21.30 -3.88
CA HIS A 286 -12.82 -21.87 -3.20
C HIS A 286 -13.67 -20.77 -2.54
N PRO A 287 -14.96 -20.59 -2.91
CA PRO A 287 -15.91 -19.65 -2.28
C PRO A 287 -15.87 -19.69 -0.77
N LYS A 288 -15.80 -20.93 -0.27
CA LYS A 288 -16.02 -21.28 1.12
C LYS A 288 -14.90 -20.72 2.00
N GLN A 289 -13.67 -20.54 1.48
CA GLN A 289 -12.58 -19.93 2.25
C GLN A 289 -12.81 -18.43 2.49
N TYR A 290 -13.43 -17.72 1.55
CA TYR A 290 -13.83 -16.33 1.76
C TYR A 290 -15.07 -16.24 2.65
N SER A 291 -16.12 -17.06 2.42
CA SER A 291 -17.30 -17.05 3.30
C SER A 291 -16.95 -17.45 4.73
N ASP A 292 -16.17 -18.51 4.95
CA ASP A 292 -15.70 -18.95 6.28
C ASP A 292 -14.76 -17.92 6.93
N ALA A 293 -14.04 -17.12 6.13
CA ALA A 293 -13.25 -15.99 6.64
C ALA A 293 -14.12 -14.76 6.96
N THR A 294 -15.21 -14.53 6.24
CA THR A 294 -16.11 -13.37 6.43
C THR A 294 -17.27 -13.63 7.41
N ASP A 295 -17.67 -14.88 7.63
CA ASP A 295 -18.78 -15.34 8.51
C ASP A 295 -18.48 -15.18 10.03
N GLY A 296 -17.51 -14.34 10.37
CA GLY A 296 -17.17 -14.01 11.75
C GLY A 296 -16.17 -12.88 11.90
N THR A 297 -15.38 -12.56 10.85
CA THR A 297 -14.50 -11.39 10.88
C THR A 297 -15.28 -10.09 10.68
N LEU A 298 -16.39 -10.10 9.93
CA LEU A 298 -17.27 -8.94 9.85
C LEU A 298 -17.90 -8.59 11.20
N ASP A 299 -18.07 -9.52 12.13
CA ASP A 299 -18.61 -9.22 13.47
C ASP A 299 -17.60 -8.45 14.34
N GLY A 300 -16.29 -8.74 14.20
CA GLY A 300 -15.22 -7.90 14.76
C GLY A 300 -15.16 -6.51 14.11
N PHE A 301 -15.41 -6.43 12.80
CA PHE A 301 -15.54 -5.17 12.06
C PHE A 301 -16.90 -4.45 12.27
N ALA A 302 -17.93 -5.14 12.76
CA ALA A 302 -19.24 -4.57 13.10
C ALA A 302 -19.26 -4.04 14.55
N ALA A 303 -18.47 -4.66 15.44
CA ALA A 303 -18.17 -4.12 16.77
C ALA A 303 -17.34 -2.82 16.73
N CYS A 304 -16.68 -2.55 15.59
CA CYS A 304 -15.98 -1.32 15.30
C CYS A 304 -16.97 -0.16 15.06
N LYS A 305 -17.36 0.53 16.13
CA LYS A 305 -18.22 1.74 16.15
C LYS A 305 -17.87 2.70 15.00
N ARG A 306 -18.90 3.42 14.51
CA ARG A 306 -19.04 4.38 13.37
C ARG A 306 -17.83 5.19 12.79
N TYR A 307 -16.62 5.15 13.35
CA TYR A 307 -15.44 5.87 12.83
C TYR A 307 -14.13 5.09 13.05
N THR A 308 -14.00 3.91 12.45
CA THR A 308 -12.71 3.19 12.38
C THR A 308 -11.94 3.49 11.09
N MET A 309 -10.66 3.11 11.07
CA MET A 309 -9.80 3.14 9.89
C MET A 309 -10.49 2.55 8.66
N ALA A 310 -11.16 1.41 8.82
CA ALA A 310 -11.91 0.76 7.75
C ALA A 310 -13.09 1.61 7.25
N SER A 311 -13.87 2.25 8.13
CA SER A 311 -14.97 3.13 7.71
C SER A 311 -14.47 4.36 6.96
N LYS A 312 -13.34 4.93 7.37
CA LYS A 312 -12.67 6.01 6.64
C LYS A 312 -12.23 5.54 5.26
N MET A 313 -11.53 4.40 5.20
CA MET A 313 -11.10 3.81 3.93
C MET A 313 -12.28 3.57 3.00
N ARG A 314 -13.36 2.95 3.48
CA ARG A 314 -14.57 2.71 2.68
C ARG A 314 -15.19 3.99 2.11
N ARG A 315 -15.23 5.09 2.88
CA ARG A 315 -15.73 6.39 2.37
C ARG A 315 -14.85 6.96 1.27
N ILE A 316 -13.54 6.83 1.42
CA ILE A 316 -12.58 7.30 0.43
C ILE A 316 -12.67 6.43 -0.84
N GLU A 317 -12.73 5.11 -0.68
CA GLU A 317 -12.92 4.16 -1.79
C GLU A 317 -14.23 4.41 -2.53
N ALA A 318 -15.33 4.67 -1.81
CA ALA A 318 -16.61 5.03 -2.42
C ALA A 318 -16.51 6.31 -3.26
N GLN A 319 -15.77 7.32 -2.79
CA GLN A 319 -15.53 8.54 -3.58
C GLN A 319 -14.69 8.25 -4.84
N LEU A 320 -13.71 7.35 -4.75
CA LEU A 320 -12.85 6.99 -5.88
C LEU A 320 -13.53 6.12 -6.92
N ALA A 321 -14.43 5.24 -6.49
CA ALA A 321 -15.16 4.30 -7.34
C ALA A 321 -16.52 4.83 -7.83
N GLY A 322 -16.84 6.10 -7.59
CA GLY A 322 -18.11 6.70 -8.03
C GLY A 322 -19.34 6.32 -7.18
N GLY A 323 -19.16 5.68 -6.03
CA GLY A 323 -20.23 5.39 -5.07
C GLY A 323 -19.98 4.16 -4.20
N GLY A 324 -20.71 4.06 -3.08
CA GLY A 324 -20.63 2.89 -2.19
C GLY A 324 -21.12 1.60 -2.85
N ALA A 325 -22.12 1.71 -3.73
CA ALA A 325 -22.63 0.60 -4.52
C ALA A 325 -21.56 -0.01 -5.43
N ALA A 326 -20.72 0.80 -6.07
CA ALA A 326 -19.64 0.30 -6.94
C ALA A 326 -18.59 -0.50 -6.15
N VAL A 327 -18.26 -0.03 -4.93
CA VAL A 327 -17.37 -0.78 -4.00
C VAL A 327 -18.03 -2.09 -3.57
N ASP A 328 -19.30 -2.05 -3.18
CA ASP A 328 -20.03 -3.24 -2.73
C ASP A 328 -20.22 -4.25 -3.87
N ILE A 329 -20.44 -3.80 -5.10
CA ILE A 329 -20.48 -4.62 -6.32
C ILE A 329 -19.11 -5.22 -6.57
N ALA A 330 -18.01 -4.46 -6.51
CA ALA A 330 -16.67 -5.01 -6.69
C ALA A 330 -16.34 -6.09 -5.64
N LEU A 331 -16.73 -5.87 -4.39
CA LEU A 331 -16.58 -6.84 -3.30
C LEU A 331 -17.47 -8.08 -3.50
N TYR A 332 -18.73 -7.88 -3.88
CA TYR A 332 -19.67 -8.96 -4.17
C TYR A 332 -19.20 -9.78 -5.37
N HIS A 333 -18.75 -9.14 -6.45
CA HIS A 333 -18.16 -9.82 -7.58
C HIS A 333 -16.90 -10.57 -7.15
N ALA A 334 -16.05 -10.01 -6.28
CA ALA A 334 -14.86 -10.71 -5.78
C ALA A 334 -15.23 -11.96 -5.00
N ALA A 335 -16.21 -11.85 -4.12
CA ALA A 335 -16.77 -12.99 -3.42
C ALA A 335 -17.38 -14.01 -4.39
N GLN A 336 -18.14 -13.58 -5.40
CA GLN A 336 -18.80 -14.44 -6.39
C GLN A 336 -17.83 -15.07 -7.40
N TRP A 337 -16.79 -14.36 -7.83
CA TRP A 337 -15.74 -14.85 -8.73
C TRP A 337 -14.89 -15.88 -8.02
N ARG A 338 -14.54 -15.61 -6.75
CA ARG A 338 -13.95 -16.61 -5.85
C ARG A 338 -14.91 -17.79 -5.64
N ALA A 339 -16.22 -17.54 -5.67
CA ALA A 339 -17.25 -18.57 -5.51
C ALA A 339 -17.52 -19.45 -6.74
N LYS A 340 -17.45 -18.89 -7.94
CA LYS A 340 -17.94 -19.52 -9.16
C LYS A 340 -16.80 -19.77 -10.13
N LYS A 341 -16.13 -20.93 -9.98
CA LYS A 341 -15.66 -21.67 -11.18
C LYS A 341 -16.85 -22.40 -11.80
N ARG A 342 -17.78 -21.66 -12.44
CA ARG A 342 -18.67 -22.27 -13.44
C ARG A 342 -18.92 -21.44 -14.70
N THR A 343 -18.64 -20.14 -14.74
CA THR A 343 -18.65 -19.37 -15.99
C THR A 343 -17.67 -18.21 -15.89
N ALA A 344 -16.75 -18.12 -16.84
CA ALA A 344 -15.76 -17.07 -16.93
C ALA A 344 -16.44 -15.71 -17.12
N THR A 345 -16.44 -14.88 -16.09
CA THR A 345 -16.70 -13.45 -16.22
C THR A 345 -15.33 -12.75 -16.17
N SER A 346 -14.93 -12.10 -17.27
CA SER A 346 -13.64 -11.43 -17.40
C SER A 346 -13.61 -10.12 -16.59
N TYR A 347 -12.42 -9.69 -16.15
CA TYR A 347 -12.20 -8.38 -15.51
C TYR A 347 -12.71 -7.20 -16.34
N ALA A 348 -12.70 -7.32 -17.68
CA ALA A 348 -13.31 -6.34 -18.58
C ALA A 348 -14.80 -6.13 -18.29
N ARG A 349 -15.55 -7.20 -17.99
CA ARG A 349 -16.97 -7.10 -17.64
C ARG A 349 -17.21 -6.48 -16.26
N LEU A 350 -16.28 -6.64 -15.31
CA LEU A 350 -16.34 -5.90 -14.04
C LEU A 350 -16.17 -4.39 -14.26
N LEU A 351 -15.25 -3.98 -15.14
CA LEU A 351 -15.08 -2.57 -15.48
C LEU A 351 -16.29 -2.02 -16.26
N GLU A 352 -16.90 -2.82 -17.13
CA GLU A 352 -18.16 -2.49 -17.82
C GLU A 352 -19.32 -2.33 -16.82
N ASP A 353 -19.49 -3.27 -15.87
CA ASP A 353 -20.53 -3.21 -14.85
C ASP A 353 -20.35 -1.97 -13.93
N ILE A 354 -19.10 -1.64 -13.57
CA ILE A 354 -18.79 -0.41 -12.82
C ILE A 354 -19.14 0.85 -13.64
N ALA A 355 -18.73 0.90 -14.90
CA ALA A 355 -19.02 2.03 -15.80
C ALA A 355 -20.53 2.18 -16.09
N GLU A 356 -21.29 1.08 -16.15
CA GLU A 356 -22.74 1.10 -16.32
C GLU A 356 -23.44 1.71 -15.08
N VAL A 357 -22.99 1.35 -13.88
CA VAL A 357 -23.49 1.94 -12.63
C VAL A 357 -23.10 3.42 -12.51
N GLU A 358 -21.90 3.82 -12.94
CA GLU A 358 -21.49 5.24 -13.00
C GLU A 358 -22.40 6.05 -13.95
N ASN A 359 -22.78 5.48 -15.09
CA ASN A 359 -23.70 6.11 -16.04
C ASN A 359 -25.14 6.17 -15.50
N GLN A 360 -25.59 5.15 -14.77
CA GLN A 360 -26.90 5.16 -14.10
C GLN A 360 -26.95 6.17 -12.95
N GLY A 361 -25.86 6.33 -12.18
CA GLY A 361 -25.75 7.36 -11.15
C GLY A 361 -25.86 8.78 -11.69
N ARG A 362 -25.28 9.06 -12.86
CA ARG A 362 -25.43 10.35 -13.56
C ARG A 362 -26.84 10.60 -14.11
N LEU A 363 -27.58 9.56 -14.47
CA LEU A 363 -28.97 9.67 -14.90
C LEU A 363 -29.91 10.09 -13.75
N PHE A 364 -29.60 9.70 -12.51
CA PHE A 364 -30.37 10.17 -11.34
C PHE A 364 -30.07 11.63 -10.98
N ASP A 365 -28.83 12.10 -11.09
CA ASP A 365 -28.50 13.53 -10.88
C ASP A 365 -29.09 14.44 -11.98
N MET A 366 -29.35 13.92 -13.19
CA MET A 366 -30.00 14.68 -14.26
C MET A 366 -31.54 14.72 -14.16
N CYS A 367 -32.17 13.81 -13.40
CA CYS A 367 -33.62 13.81 -13.21
C CYS A 367 -34.09 14.74 -12.07
N ASP A 368 -33.18 15.21 -11.22
CA ASP A 368 -33.50 16.16 -10.13
C ASP A 368 -33.35 17.65 -10.54
N GLU A 369 -32.81 17.95 -11.73
CA GLU A 369 -32.69 19.34 -12.25
C GLU A 369 -33.86 19.79 -13.15
N GLU A 370 -34.82 18.92 -13.47
CA GLU A 370 -36.03 19.32 -14.25
C GLU A 370 -37.27 19.67 -13.40
N GLU A 371 -37.17 19.68 -12.06
CA GLU A 371 -38.21 20.21 -11.15
C GLU A 371 -37.68 21.33 -10.25
N SER A 372 -37.16 22.42 -10.85
CA SER A 372 -36.96 23.70 -10.16
C SER A 372 -37.42 24.90 -10.98
#